data_AF-A0A6N6KNJ1-F1
#
_entry.id   AF-A0A6N6KNJ1-F1
#
_cell.length_a   1.000
_cell.length_b   1.000
_cell.length_c   1.000
_cell.angle_alpha   90.00
_cell.angle_beta   90.00
_cell.angle_gamma   90.00
#
_symmetry.space_group_name_H-M   'P 1'
#
loop_
_entity.id
_entity.type
_entity.pdbx_description
1 polymer ?
#
loop_
_entity_poly.entity_id
_entity_poly.type
_entity_poly.pdbx_seq_one_letter_code
_entity_poly.pdbx_strand_id
1 'polypeptide(L)'
;MSAELSLVQMLADASLDSNTAATFISFVRDNLEEVIEPKDILAAEDFQREVYEVISNTVQKEMLRVDVLSVICTRLINHITVKDLKLSSKDIKNIQSFILMDFLPNDLRLAMLQDVVSAQKPELQPVLHNPEIGRLLLEKM
;
A
#
# COMPACT_ATOMS: atom_id res chain seq x y z
N MET A 1 6.31 -19.64 2.31
CA MET A 1 7.00 -18.71 3.23
C MET A 1 7.50 -19.35 4.54
N SER A 2 6.87 -20.43 5.05
CA SER A 2 7.28 -21.09 6.30
C SER A 2 8.77 -21.51 6.39
N ALA A 3 9.41 -21.83 5.26
CA ALA A 3 10.79 -22.32 5.24
C ALA A 3 11.84 -21.30 5.72
N GLU A 4 11.56 -20.00 5.60
CA GLU A 4 12.53 -18.93 5.90
C GLU A 4 12.22 -18.19 7.21
N LEU A 5 11.10 -18.51 7.88
CA LEU A 5 10.66 -17.76 9.06
C LEU A 5 11.69 -17.81 10.20
N SER A 6 12.39 -18.94 10.35
CA SER A 6 13.48 -19.08 11.33
C SER A 6 14.66 -18.15 11.05
N LEU A 7 15.01 -17.93 9.78
CA LEU A 7 16.05 -16.97 9.40
C LEU A 7 15.59 -15.54 9.65
N VAL A 8 14.34 -15.22 9.31
CA VAL A 8 13.76 -13.89 9.55
C VAL A 8 13.70 -13.58 11.05
N GLN A 9 13.32 -14.56 11.89
CA GLN A 9 13.35 -14.44 13.36
C GLN A 9 14.75 -14.15 13.87
N MET A 10 15.75 -14.92 13.43
CA MET A 10 17.15 -14.71 13.84
C MET A 10 17.64 -13.30 13.50
N LEU A 11 17.32 -12.78 12.31
CA LEU A 11 17.70 -11.43 11.90
C LEU A 11 16.96 -10.37 12.72
N ALA A 12 15.67 -10.59 13.01
CA ALA A 12 14.88 -9.68 13.84
C ALA A 12 15.43 -9.60 15.27
N ASP A 13 15.70 -10.73 15.91
CA ASP A 13 16.24 -10.79 17.28
C ASP A 13 17.63 -10.16 17.39
N ALA A 14 18.44 -10.22 16.32
CA ALA A 14 19.76 -9.61 16.27
C ALA A 14 19.73 -8.09 16.05
N SER A 15 18.64 -7.56 15.47
CA SER A 15 18.59 -6.17 14.98
C SER A 15 17.61 -5.28 15.75
N LEU A 16 16.65 -5.88 16.46
CA LEU A 16 15.53 -5.22 17.10
C LEU A 16 15.45 -5.64 18.57
N ASP A 17 14.81 -4.81 19.41
CA ASP A 17 14.47 -5.25 20.75
C ASP A 17 13.41 -6.37 20.72
N SER A 18 13.32 -7.14 21.80
CA SER A 18 12.49 -8.34 21.87
C SER A 18 11.00 -8.08 21.58
N ASN A 19 10.47 -6.92 21.99
CA ASN A 19 9.06 -6.60 21.77
C ASN A 19 8.80 -6.26 20.30
N THR A 20 9.69 -5.47 19.70
CA THR A 20 9.62 -5.14 18.28
C THR A 20 9.82 -6.38 17.39
N ALA A 21 10.80 -7.23 17.72
CA ALA A 21 11.04 -8.49 17.00
C ALA A 21 9.82 -9.42 17.04
N ALA A 22 9.23 -9.64 18.23
CA ALA A 22 8.04 -10.48 18.37
C ALA A 22 6.82 -9.94 17.59
N THR A 23 6.64 -8.62 17.61
CA THR A 23 5.56 -7.96 16.86
C THR A 23 5.77 -8.09 15.34
N PHE A 24 7.00 -7.85 14.88
CA PHE A 24 7.36 -7.99 13.47
C PHE A 24 7.18 -9.43 12.98
N ILE A 25 7.62 -10.42 13.74
CA ILE A 25 7.49 -11.83 13.32
C ILE A 25 6.04 -12.27 13.30
N SER A 26 5.22 -11.80 14.26
CA SER A 26 3.79 -12.05 14.21
C SER A 26 3.16 -11.45 12.96
N PHE A 27 3.55 -10.23 12.56
CA PHE A 27 3.11 -9.65 11.30
C PHE A 27 3.54 -10.50 10.08
N VAL A 28 4.80 -10.93 10.01
CA VAL A 28 5.32 -11.72 8.88
C VAL A 28 4.59 -13.06 8.76
N ARG A 29 4.34 -13.73 9.87
CA ARG A 29 3.69 -15.04 9.91
C ARG A 29 2.21 -14.94 9.56
N ASP A 30 1.52 -13.97 10.15
CA ASP A 30 0.06 -13.97 10.20
C ASP A 30 -0.55 -13.06 9.11
N ASN A 31 0.20 -12.10 8.57
CA ASN A 31 -0.34 -11.09 7.66
C ASN A 31 0.32 -11.02 6.27
N LEU A 32 1.59 -11.44 6.11
CA LEU A 32 2.32 -11.16 4.86
C LEU A 32 1.70 -11.84 3.63
N GLU A 33 1.11 -13.03 3.79
CA GLU A 33 0.41 -13.73 2.71
C GLU A 33 -0.89 -13.02 2.29
N GLU A 34 -1.48 -12.20 3.17
CA GLU A 34 -2.70 -11.42 2.87
C GLU A 34 -2.40 -10.07 2.18
N VAL A 35 -1.12 -9.69 2.06
CA VAL A 35 -0.70 -8.42 1.46
C VAL A 35 -0.59 -8.58 -0.06
N ILE A 36 -1.56 -8.04 -0.79
CA ILE A 36 -1.55 -7.96 -2.25
C ILE A 36 -0.24 -7.34 -2.78
N GLU A 37 0.27 -7.88 -3.88
CA GLU A 37 1.50 -7.36 -4.50
C GLU A 37 1.24 -6.06 -5.27
N PRO A 38 2.15 -5.06 -5.22
CA PRO A 38 1.99 -3.81 -5.94
C PRO A 38 1.76 -3.96 -7.45
N LYS A 39 2.44 -4.92 -8.09
CA LYS A 39 2.28 -5.21 -9.52
C LYS A 39 0.86 -5.66 -9.88
N ASP A 40 0.18 -6.36 -8.97
CA ASP A 40 -1.15 -6.89 -9.20
C ASP A 40 -2.18 -5.76 -9.04
N ILE A 41 -1.94 -4.82 -8.12
CA ILE A 41 -2.72 -3.57 -8.03
C ILE A 41 -2.63 -2.77 -9.34
N LEU A 42 -1.43 -2.60 -9.88
CA LEU A 42 -1.22 -1.83 -11.12
C LEU A 42 -1.85 -2.54 -12.33
N ALA A 43 -1.63 -3.85 -12.45
CA ALA A 43 -2.02 -4.62 -13.62
C ALA A 43 -3.52 -4.99 -13.67
N ALA A 44 -4.26 -4.84 -12.57
CA ALA A 44 -5.67 -5.22 -12.46
C ALA A 44 -6.52 -4.74 -13.66
N GLU A 45 -7.32 -5.65 -14.21
CA GLU A 45 -8.28 -5.33 -15.28
C GLU A 45 -9.63 -4.94 -14.68
N ASP A 46 -10.07 -5.66 -13.65
CA ASP A 46 -11.22 -5.35 -12.81
C ASP A 46 -10.73 -4.93 -11.41
N PHE A 47 -10.45 -3.63 -11.25
CA PHE A 47 -9.97 -3.08 -9.98
C PHE A 47 -10.89 -3.41 -8.81
N GLN A 48 -12.20 -3.46 -9.04
CA GLN A 48 -13.16 -3.71 -7.96
C GLN A 48 -12.99 -5.12 -7.39
N ARG A 49 -12.93 -6.13 -8.25
CA ARG A 49 -12.81 -7.54 -7.81
C ARG A 49 -11.39 -7.93 -7.45
N GLU A 50 -10.41 -7.49 -8.25
CA GLU A 50 -9.02 -7.94 -8.12
C GLU A 50 -8.26 -7.18 -7.02
N VAL A 51 -8.69 -5.96 -6.67
CA VAL A 51 -7.98 -5.11 -5.71
C VAL A 51 -8.87 -4.68 -4.56
N TYR A 52 -9.97 -3.97 -4.83
CA TYR A 52 -10.81 -3.38 -3.78
C TYR A 52 -11.36 -4.46 -2.83
N GLU A 53 -12.00 -5.50 -3.38
CA GLU A 53 -12.57 -6.60 -2.58
C GLU A 53 -11.49 -7.37 -1.83
N VAL A 54 -10.35 -7.65 -2.45
CA VAL A 54 -9.22 -8.36 -1.81
C VAL A 54 -8.71 -7.58 -0.61
N ILE A 55 -8.39 -6.29 -0.80
CA ILE A 55 -7.90 -5.45 0.30
C ILE A 55 -8.97 -5.27 1.37
N SER A 56 -10.22 -4.98 0.98
CA SER A 56 -11.32 -4.79 1.91
C SER A 56 -11.54 -6.01 2.79
N ASN A 57 -11.56 -7.22 2.20
CA ASN A 57 -11.70 -8.47 2.95
C ASN A 57 -10.51 -8.74 3.90
N THR A 58 -9.31 -8.27 3.56
CA THR A 58 -8.13 -8.37 4.42
C THR A 58 -8.16 -7.36 5.57
N VAL A 59 -8.52 -6.10 5.30
CA VAL A 59 -8.34 -5.01 6.27
C VAL A 59 -9.59 -4.66 7.07
N GLN A 60 -10.80 -4.86 6.52
CA GLN A 60 -12.07 -4.58 7.20
C GLN A 60 -12.54 -5.80 8.00
N LYS A 61 -11.82 -6.10 9.10
CA LYS A 61 -12.25 -7.09 10.10
C LYS A 61 -13.13 -6.41 11.16
N GLU A 62 -13.15 -6.90 12.40
CA GLU A 62 -13.85 -6.23 13.51
C GLU A 62 -13.36 -4.78 13.74
N MET A 63 -12.07 -4.57 13.55
CA MET A 63 -11.44 -3.25 13.49
C MET A 63 -10.62 -3.15 12.20
N LEU A 64 -10.54 -1.94 11.64
CA LEU A 64 -9.73 -1.68 10.45
C LEU A 64 -8.25 -1.97 10.75
N ARG A 65 -7.65 -2.89 9.99
CA ARG A 65 -6.23 -3.26 10.06
C ARG A 65 -5.35 -2.20 9.40
N VAL A 66 -5.23 -1.06 10.06
CA VAL A 66 -4.41 0.08 9.59
C VAL A 66 -2.94 -0.31 9.44
N ASP A 67 -2.45 -1.25 10.26
CA ASP A 67 -1.11 -1.82 10.15
C ASP A 67 -0.86 -2.48 8.79
N VAL A 68 -1.76 -3.35 8.34
CA VAL A 68 -1.67 -4.02 7.03
C VAL A 68 -1.84 -3.01 5.89
N LEU A 69 -2.80 -2.09 6.03
CA LEU A 69 -3.07 -1.08 5.01
C LEU A 69 -1.86 -0.14 4.81
N SER A 70 -1.18 0.24 5.90
CA SER A 70 0.04 1.05 5.83
C SER A 70 1.14 0.34 5.04
N VAL A 71 1.30 -0.97 5.24
CA VAL A 71 2.27 -1.80 4.51
C VAL A 71 1.91 -1.87 3.02
N ILE A 72 0.64 -2.07 2.65
CA ILE A 72 0.20 -2.05 1.24
C ILE A 72 0.53 -0.69 0.61
N CYS A 73 0.19 0.41 1.28
CA CYS A 73 0.45 1.77 0.80
C CYS A 73 1.95 2.02 0.58
N THR A 74 2.79 1.73 1.57
CA THR A 74 4.25 1.90 1.47
C THR A 74 4.86 1.01 0.37
N ARG A 75 4.43 -0.25 0.25
CA ARG A 75 4.91 -1.14 -0.81
C ARG A 75 4.52 -0.63 -2.19
N LEU A 76 3.29 -0.17 -2.37
CA LEU A 76 2.81 0.36 -3.65
C LEU A 76 3.58 1.63 -4.03
N ILE A 77 3.69 2.59 -3.11
CA ILE A 77 4.45 3.83 -3.34
C ILE A 77 5.90 3.51 -3.69
N ASN A 78 6.60 2.71 -2.89
CA ASN A 78 7.98 2.35 -3.18
C ASN A 78 8.11 1.67 -4.55
N HIS A 79 7.14 0.85 -4.94
CA HIS A 79 7.15 0.20 -6.25
C HIS A 79 7.10 1.22 -7.39
N ILE A 80 6.25 2.25 -7.29
CA ILE A 80 6.07 3.26 -8.36
C ILE A 80 7.10 4.41 -8.30
N THR A 81 7.63 4.74 -7.12
CA THR A 81 8.57 5.86 -6.94
C THR A 81 10.03 5.44 -7.04
N VAL A 82 10.42 4.25 -6.57
CA VAL A 82 11.82 3.82 -6.57
C VAL A 82 12.22 3.15 -7.89
N LYS A 83 11.33 2.36 -8.50
CA LYS A 83 11.64 1.67 -9.76
C LYS A 83 11.38 2.58 -10.96
N ASP A 84 12.24 2.50 -11.98
CA ASP A 84 12.01 3.17 -13.26
C ASP A 84 11.01 2.37 -14.10
N LEU A 85 9.72 2.52 -13.75
CA LEU A 85 8.59 1.84 -14.40
C LEU A 85 7.95 2.80 -15.38
N LYS A 86 7.64 2.30 -16.58
CA LYS A 86 6.76 2.98 -17.51
C LYS A 86 5.32 2.67 -17.14
N LEU A 87 4.61 3.64 -16.60
CA LEU A 87 3.22 3.48 -16.21
C LEU A 87 2.30 3.76 -17.40
N SER A 88 1.42 2.79 -17.70
CA SER A 88 0.35 2.96 -18.67
C SER A 88 -0.78 3.82 -18.10
N SER A 89 -1.66 4.32 -18.97
CA SER A 89 -2.86 5.03 -18.52
C SER A 89 -3.78 4.17 -17.64
N LYS A 90 -3.75 2.84 -17.80
CA LYS A 90 -4.48 1.90 -16.93
C LYS A 90 -3.87 1.87 -15.54
N ASP A 91 -2.54 1.76 -15.44
CA ASP A 91 -1.84 1.74 -14.14
C ASP A 91 -2.13 3.02 -13.35
N ILE A 92 -2.11 4.18 -14.03
CA ILE A 92 -2.45 5.47 -13.41
C ILE A 92 -3.90 5.51 -12.91
N LYS A 93 -4.86 4.96 -13.66
CA LYS A 93 -6.25 4.86 -13.20
C LYS A 93 -6.36 3.96 -11.98
N ASN A 94 -5.68 2.82 -11.97
CA ASN A 94 -5.67 1.91 -10.83
C ASN A 94 -5.04 2.55 -9.59
N ILE A 95 -3.97 3.35 -9.74
CA ILE A 95 -3.40 4.14 -8.63
C ILE A 95 -4.42 5.16 -8.11
N GLN A 96 -5.12 5.87 -8.99
CA GLN A 96 -6.16 6.82 -8.59
C GLN A 96 -7.30 6.12 -7.85
N SER A 97 -7.81 5.00 -8.38
CA SER A 97 -8.85 4.19 -7.74
C SER A 97 -8.42 3.67 -6.38
N PHE A 98 -7.16 3.25 -6.22
CA PHE A 98 -6.59 2.85 -4.93
C PHE A 98 -6.62 4.01 -3.92
N ILE A 99 -6.15 5.19 -4.31
CA ILE A 99 -6.14 6.38 -3.45
C ILE A 99 -7.58 6.80 -3.07
N LEU A 100 -8.54 6.59 -3.95
CA LEU A 100 -9.95 6.95 -3.75
C LEU A 100 -10.76 5.92 -2.95
N MET A 101 -10.18 4.79 -2.53
CA MET A 101 -10.87 3.84 -1.67
C MET A 101 -11.43 4.52 -0.42
N ASP A 102 -12.69 4.23 -0.10
CA ASP A 102 -13.49 4.88 0.93
C ASP A 102 -13.01 4.55 2.35
N PHE A 103 -12.47 3.35 2.55
CA PHE A 103 -11.90 2.90 3.80
C PHE A 103 -10.41 3.28 3.99
N LEU A 104 -9.76 3.92 3.01
CA LEU A 104 -8.37 4.38 3.16
C LEU A 104 -8.33 5.59 4.11
N PRO A 105 -7.63 5.49 5.26
CA PRO A 105 -7.46 6.60 6.20
C PRO A 105 -6.80 7.82 5.53
N ASN A 106 -7.20 9.02 5.92
CA ASN A 106 -6.75 10.25 5.26
C ASN A 106 -5.27 10.54 5.49
N ASP A 107 -4.73 10.17 6.64
CA ASP A 107 -3.31 10.29 6.98
C ASP A 107 -2.45 9.41 6.06
N LEU A 108 -2.84 8.14 5.84
CA LEU A 108 -2.16 7.27 4.87
C LEU A 108 -2.29 7.80 3.45
N ARG A 109 -3.49 8.28 3.07
CA ARG A 109 -3.72 8.87 1.75
C ARG A 109 -2.84 10.10 1.52
N LEU A 110 -2.75 10.98 2.51
CA LEU A 110 -1.93 12.18 2.44
C LEU A 110 -0.45 11.83 2.31
N ALA A 111 0.04 10.87 3.12
CA ALA A 111 1.42 10.39 3.04
C ALA A 111 1.76 9.86 1.64
N MET A 112 0.89 9.01 1.07
CA MET A 112 1.07 8.50 -0.30
C MET A 112 1.17 9.62 -1.34
N LEU A 113 0.30 10.63 -1.24
CA LEU A 113 0.29 11.74 -2.20
C LEU A 113 1.53 12.64 -2.04
N GLN A 114 2.00 12.84 -0.81
CA GLN A 114 3.27 13.54 -0.54
C GLN A 114 4.46 12.80 -1.14
N ASP A 115 4.49 11.47 -1.05
CA ASP A 115 5.52 10.65 -1.68
C ASP A 115 5.48 10.73 -3.21
N VAL A 116 4.28 10.72 -3.80
CA VAL A 116 4.09 10.91 -5.25
C VAL A 116 4.63 12.26 -5.72
N VAL A 117 4.33 13.34 -4.99
CA VAL A 117 4.87 14.69 -5.29
C VAL A 117 6.39 14.71 -5.16
N SER A 118 6.92 14.12 -4.09
CA SER A 118 8.35 14.13 -3.77
C SER A 118 9.20 13.31 -4.74
N ALA A 119 8.61 12.27 -5.34
CA ALA A 119 9.27 11.44 -6.36
C ALA A 119 9.61 12.21 -7.65
N GLN A 120 8.98 13.36 -7.91
CA GLN A 120 9.25 14.23 -9.07
C GLN A 120 9.18 13.49 -10.42
N LYS A 121 8.36 12.44 -10.52
CA LYS A 121 8.17 11.67 -11.75
C LYS A 121 7.05 12.25 -12.62
N PRO A 122 7.33 12.65 -13.87
CA PRO A 122 6.31 13.16 -14.77
C PRO A 122 5.15 12.18 -15.00
N GLU A 123 5.44 10.88 -15.03
CA GLU A 123 4.44 9.82 -15.25
C GLU A 123 3.37 9.76 -14.16
N LEU A 124 3.69 10.22 -12.94
CA LEU A 124 2.74 10.23 -11.82
C LEU A 124 1.93 11.52 -11.72
N GLN A 125 2.28 12.57 -12.47
CA GLN A 125 1.55 13.85 -12.47
C GLN A 125 0.05 13.70 -12.73
N PRO A 126 -0.42 12.81 -13.63
CA PRO A 126 -1.86 12.67 -13.84
C PRO A 126 -2.61 12.14 -12.60
N VAL A 127 -1.96 11.46 -11.66
CA VAL A 127 -2.56 11.10 -10.36
C VAL A 127 -2.99 12.36 -9.60
N LEU A 128 -2.11 13.36 -9.56
CA LEU A 128 -2.32 14.62 -8.85
C LEU A 128 -3.36 15.53 -9.55
N HIS A 129 -3.53 15.38 -10.86
CA HIS A 129 -4.53 16.13 -11.63
C HIS A 129 -5.95 15.56 -11.53
N ASN A 130 -6.16 14.45 -10.81
CA ASN A 130 -7.51 13.94 -10.57
C ASN A 130 -8.27 14.89 -9.62
N PRO A 131 -9.37 15.53 -10.07
CA PRO A 131 -10.12 16.49 -9.25
C PRO A 131 -10.74 15.86 -8.00
N GLU A 132 -11.11 14.58 -8.04
CA GLU A 132 -11.68 13.89 -6.88
C GLU A 132 -10.64 13.71 -5.77
N ILE A 133 -9.39 13.38 -6.13
CA ILE A 133 -8.28 13.30 -5.18
C ILE A 133 -8.02 14.68 -4.55
N GLY A 134 -7.97 15.73 -5.38
CA GLY A 134 -7.78 17.10 -4.91
C GLY A 134 -8.91 17.55 -3.97
N ARG A 135 -10.17 17.30 -4.32
CA ARG A 135 -11.33 17.63 -3.48
C ARG A 135 -11.30 16.89 -2.16
N LEU A 136 -10.99 15.60 -2.19
CA LEU A 136 -10.97 14.77 -0.99
C LEU A 136 -9.91 15.25 0.01
N LEU A 137 -8.75 15.71 -0.46
CA LEU A 137 -7.73 16.34 0.39
C LEU A 137 -8.27 17.63 1.04
N LEU A 138 -8.91 18.50 0.26
CA LEU A 138 -9.40 19.78 0.76
C LEU A 138 -10.59 19.63 1.73
N GLU A 139 -11.44 18.62 1.56
CA GLU A 139 -12.62 18.40 2.40
C GLU A 139 -12.30 17.71 3.74
N LYS A 140 -11.18 16.98 3.82
CA LYS A 140 -10.82 16.14 4.97
C LYS A 140 -9.55 16.60 5.71
N MET A 141 -9.01 17.77 5.34
CA MET A 141 -8.03 18.55 6.11
C MET A 141 -8.73 19.47 7.10
#